data_AF-A0A0D0CGI9-F1
#
_entry.id   AF-A0A0D0CGI9-F1
#
_cell.length_a   1.000
_cell.length_b   1.000
_cell.length_c   1.000
_cell.angle_alpha   90.00
_cell.angle_beta   90.00
_cell.angle_gamma   90.00
#
_symmetry.space_group_name_H-M   'P 1'
#
loop_
_entity.id
_entity.type
_entity.pdbx_description
1 polymer ?
#
loop_
_entity_poly.entity_id
_entity_poly.type
_entity_poly.pdbx_seq_one_letter_code
_entity_poly.pdbx_strand_id
1 'polypeptide(L)' 'DGILHCSVVKGFFCTETFMQFIRWLFLLEYKCHLISNYILDNMQPFPASNSIIVMDNCRIHKHNNIQELIESR' A
#
# COMPACT_ATOMS: atom_id res chain seq x y z
N ASP A 1 10.63 13.06 -3.79
CA ASP A 1 10.64 13.27 -2.33
C ASP A 1 9.35 13.91 -1.87
N GLY A 2 8.69 13.28 -0.90
CA GLY A 2 7.40 13.73 -0.40
C GLY A 2 6.57 12.59 0.16
N ILE A 3 5.33 12.91 0.53
CA ILE A 3 4.36 11.92 0.99
C ILE A 3 3.76 11.26 -0.25
N LEU A 4 3.97 9.95 -0.38
CA LEU A 4 3.35 9.14 -1.44
C LEU A 4 1.86 8.91 -1.15
N HIS A 5 1.53 8.47 0.05
CA HIS A 5 0.15 8.25 0.46
C HIS A 5 0.01 8.44 1.97
N CYS A 6 -1.08 9.07 2.38
CA CYS A 6 -1.48 9.21 3.77
C CYS A 6 -3.00 9.00 3.86
N SER A 7 -3.44 8.17 4.79
CA SER A 7 -4.84 7.93 5.06
C SER A 7 -5.09 7.93 6.57
N VAL A 8 -6.29 8.39 6.95
CA VAL A 8 -6.73 8.39 8.35
C VAL A 8 -7.78 7.31 8.51
N VAL A 9 -7.46 6.31 9.33
CA VAL A 9 -8.36 5.19 9.62
C VAL A 9 -9.08 5.47 10.94
N LYS A 10 -10.42 5.45 10.92
CA LYS A 10 -11.22 5.53 12.14
C LYS A 10 -11.23 4.16 12.83
N GLY A 11 -10.78 4.09 14.07
CA GLY A 11 -10.73 2.85 14.84
C GLY A 11 -9.33 2.23 14.86
N PHE A 12 -9.25 0.92 14.67
CA PHE A 12 -7.99 0.17 14.71
C PHE A 12 -7.51 -0.18 13.30
N PHE A 13 -6.18 -0.27 13.17
CA PHE A 13 -5.52 -0.68 11.93
C PHE A 13 -5.12 -2.15 12.05
N CYS A 14 -5.90 -3.02 11.41
CA CYS A 14 -5.69 -4.47 11.41
C CYS A 14 -5.00 -4.94 10.12
N THR A 15 -4.73 -6.25 10.05
CA THR A 15 -4.11 -6.89 8.89
C THR A 15 -4.87 -6.60 7.59
N GLU A 16 -6.21 -6.69 7.58
CA GLU A 16 -6.98 -6.43 6.36
C GLU A 16 -6.84 -4.99 5.88
N THR A 17 -6.94 -4.01 6.78
CA THR A 17 -6.76 -2.59 6.43
C THR A 17 -5.33 -2.28 6.01
N PHE A 18 -4.35 -2.97 6.59
CA PHE A 18 -2.95 -2.83 6.20
C PHE A 18 -2.67 -3.45 4.83
N MET A 19 -3.21 -4.62 4.53
CA MET A 19 -3.13 -5.22 3.20
C MET A 19 -3.76 -4.31 2.13
N GLN A 20 -4.86 -3.63 2.44
CA GLN A 20 -5.45 -2.63 1.53
C GLN A 20 -4.51 -1.46 1.27
N PHE A 21 -3.82 -0.96 2.31
CA PHE A 21 -2.80 0.08 2.17
C PHE A 21 -1.61 -0.38 1.31
N ILE A 22 -1.11 -1.60 1.50
CA ILE A 22 -0.02 -2.17 0.70
C ILE A 22 -0.44 -2.38 -0.76
N ARG A 23 -1.66 -2.86 -1.00
CA ARG A 23 -2.22 -2.92 -2.36
C ARG A 23 -2.28 -1.55 -3.00
N TRP A 24 -2.64 -0.51 -2.25
CA TRP A 24 -2.60 0.88 -2.70
C TRP A 24 -1.21 1.32 -3.14
N LEU A 25 -0.20 0.94 -2.37
CA LEU A 25 1.18 1.24 -2.71
C LEU A 25 1.62 0.54 -4.01
N PHE A 26 1.13 -0.68 -4.25
CA PHE A 26 1.64 -1.51 -5.33
C PHE A 26 0.83 -1.56 -6.63
N LEU A 27 -0.48 -1.32 -6.60
CA LEU A 27 -1.37 -1.62 -7.71
C LEU A 27 -2.04 -0.37 -8.28
N LEU A 28 -1.82 -0.22 -9.59
CA LEU A 28 -2.63 0.56 -10.53
C LEU A 28 -3.86 -0.19 -11.06
N GLU A 29 -4.18 -1.40 -10.58
CA GLU A 29 -5.19 -2.23 -11.25
C GLU A 29 -6.05 -3.10 -10.33
N TYR A 30 -6.53 -2.53 -9.23
CA TYR A 30 -7.83 -2.94 -8.69
C TYR A 30 -8.64 -1.68 -8.47
N LYS A 31 -9.54 -1.40 -9.42
CA LYS A 31 -10.54 -0.33 -9.34
C LYS A 31 -11.40 -0.53 -8.07
N CYS A 32 -10.93 -0.04 -6.94
CA CYS A 32 -11.83 0.42 -5.90
C CYS A 32 -12.53 1.65 -6.49
N HIS A 33 -13.78 1.45 -6.94
CA HIS A 33 -14.67 2.50 -7.48
C HIS A 33 -14.89 3.69 -6.52
N LEU A 34 -14.32 3.64 -5.31
CA LEU A 34 -14.40 4.65 -4.27
C LEU A 34 -13.15 5.52 -4.11
N ILE A 35 -12.07 5.26 -4.86
CA ILE A 35 -10.88 6.11 -4.77
C ILE A 35 -10.65 6.76 -6.11
N SER A 36 -10.91 8.06 -6.11
CA SER A 36 -10.77 8.99 -7.24
C SER A 36 -9.52 8.69 -8.06
N ASN A 37 -9.73 8.54 -9.38
CA ASN A 37 -8.68 8.30 -10.39
C ASN A 37 -7.47 9.25 -10.26
N TYR A 38 -7.64 10.39 -9.59
CA TYR A 38 -6.61 11.40 -9.38
C TYR A 38 -5.37 10.93 -8.60
N ILE A 39 -5.48 9.98 -7.66
CA ILE A 39 -4.31 9.55 -6.87
C ILE A 39 -3.42 8.59 -7.67
N LEU A 40 -4.01 7.77 -8.53
CA LEU A 40 -3.30 6.79 -9.36
C LEU A 40 -2.39 7.47 -10.40
N ASP A 41 -2.84 8.58 -10.99
CA ASP A 41 -2.06 9.35 -11.97
C ASP A 41 -0.84 10.05 -11.34
N ASN A 42 -0.92 10.40 -10.04
CA ASN A 42 0.14 11.15 -9.34
C ASN A 42 1.18 10.26 -8.65
N MET A 43 0.91 8.96 -8.53
CA MET A 43 1.83 8.00 -7.89
C MET A 43 2.79 7.35 -8.88
N GLN A 44 2.66 7.58 -10.19
CA GLN A 44 3.68 7.21 -11.16
C GLN A 44 4.92 8.11 -10.97
N PRO A 45 6.13 7.57 -10.74
CA PRO A 45 6.60 6.19 -11.00
C PRO A 45 6.86 5.32 -9.74
N PHE A 46 6.26 5.62 -8.59
CA PHE A 46 6.57 4.97 -7.32
C PHE A 46 5.68 3.77 -6.96
N PRO A 47 6.20 2.84 -6.15
CA PRO A 47 7.62 2.60 -5.89
C PRO A 47 8.39 2.18 -7.15
N ALA A 48 9.56 2.76 -7.43
CA ALA A 48 10.39 2.33 -8.58
C ALA A 48 10.98 0.93 -8.34
N SER A 49 11.56 0.31 -9.38
CA SER A 49 12.32 -0.94 -9.22
C SER A 49 13.39 -0.80 -8.13
N ASN A 50 13.61 -1.88 -7.36
CA ASN A 50 14.53 -1.92 -6.22
C ASN A 50 14.17 -0.98 -5.05
N SER A 51 12.91 -0.51 -4.99
CA SER A 51 12.43 0.19 -3.80
C SER A 51 12.43 -0.72 -2.59
N ILE A 52 12.79 -0.16 -1.44
CA ILE A 52 12.79 -0.86 -0.15
C ILE A 52 11.61 -0.34 0.67
N ILE A 53 10.80 -1.26 1.17
CA ILE A 53 9.78 -0.94 2.17
C ILE A 53 10.40 -1.11 3.56
N VAL A 54 10.36 -0.04 4.35
CA VAL A 54 10.77 -0.05 5.75
C VAL A 54 9.55 0.13 6.62
N MET A 55 9.34 -0.80 7.56
CA MET A 55 8.22 -0.84 8.48
C MET A 55 8.73 -1.24 9.86
N ASP A 56 7.99 -0.90 10.91
CA ASP A 56 8.25 -1.42 12.24
C ASP A 56 7.83 -2.91 12.34
N ASN A 57 8.28 -3.56 13.42
CA ASN A 57 8.14 -5.01 13.63
C ASN A 57 6.73 -5.45 14.12
N CYS A 58 5.69 -4.68 13.80
CA CYS A 58 4.33 -4.96 14.25
C CYS A 58 3.83 -6.31 13.73
N ARG A 59 3.06 -7.04 14.55
CA ARG A 59 2.55 -8.37 14.21
C ARG A 59 1.72 -8.39 12.93
N ILE A 60 0.95 -7.33 12.68
CA ILE A 60 0.09 -7.24 11.48
C ILE A 60 0.88 -7.16 10.18
N HIS A 61 2.17 -6.75 10.22
CA HIS A 61 3.03 -6.65 9.04
C HIS A 61 3.60 -8.00 8.59
N LYS A 62 3.52 -9.02 9.45
CA LYS A 62 4.14 -10.35 9.24
C LYS A 62 3.20 -11.37 8.60
N HIS A 63 2.03 -10.94 8.14
CA HIS A 63 1.07 -11.86 7.53
C HIS A 63 1.59 -12.30 6.15
N ASN A 64 1.56 -13.60 5.84
CA ASN A 64 2.14 -14.15 4.61
C ASN A 64 1.65 -13.45 3.33
N ASN A 65 0.35 -13.15 3.25
CA ASN A 65 -0.22 -12.42 2.11
C ASN A 65 0.43 -11.04 1.86
N ILE A 66 1.02 -10.39 2.87
CA ILE A 66 1.73 -9.11 2.69
C ILE A 66 3.05 -9.36 1.97
N GLN A 67 3.78 -10.41 2.35
CA GLN A 67 5.01 -10.79 1.68
C GLN A 67 4.73 -11.16 0.22
N GLU A 68 3.71 -11.97 -0.04
CA GLU A 68 3.28 -12.33 -1.41
C GLU A 68 2.90 -11.09 -2.24
N LEU A 69 2.25 -10.09 -1.64
CA LEU A 69 1.92 -8.83 -2.31
C LEU A 69 3.15 -7.98 -2.64
N ILE A 70 4.21 -8.04 -1.83
CA ILE A 70 5.48 -7.33 -2.08
C ILE A 70 6.27 -8.03 -3.19
N GLU A 71 6.35 -9.37 -3.13
CA GLU A 71 7.14 -10.20 -4.06
C GLU A 71 6.49 -10.37 -5.44
N SER A 72 5.19 -10.11 -5.59
CA SER A 72 4.48 -10.22 -6.88
C SER A 72 4.61 -8.99 -7.79
N ARG A 73 5.35 -7.96 -7.36
CA ARG A 73 5.70 -6.78 -8.17
C ARG A 73 7.07 -6.92 -8.82
#